data_AF-A0A453P3I8-F1
#
_entry.id   AF-A0A453P3I8-F1
#
_cell.length_a   1.000
_cell.length_b   1.000
_cell.length_c   1.000
_cell.angle_alpha   90.00
_cell.angle_beta   90.00
_cell.angle_gamma   90.00
#
_symmetry.space_group_name_H-M   'P 1'
#
loop_
_entity.id
_entity.type
_entity.pdbx_description
1 polymer ?
#
loop_
_entity_poly.entity_id
_entity_poly.type
_entity_poly.pdbx_seq_one_letter_code
_entity_poly.pdbx_strand_id
1 'polypeptide(L)' 'MGDQLRYFGEYQRKLRAFAGEEQAARLVSGALVLVTLGGNDFVNNYYLVPMSMRSRQYALPDYVRFIVSEYRKI' A
#
# COMPACT_ATOMS: atom_id res chain seq x y z
N MET A 1 -1.87 -6.32 4.13
CA MET A 1 -0.45 -6.39 3.71
C MET A 1 0.14 -7.79 3.79
N GLY A 2 -0.07 -8.55 4.87
CA GLY A 2 0.51 -9.89 5.04
C GLY A 2 0.31 -10.85 3.85
N ASP A 3 -0.91 -10.98 3.35
CA ASP A 3 -1.17 -11.82 2.16
C ASP A 3 -0.51 -11.31 0.89
N GLN A 4 -0.47 -9.99 0.67
CA GLN A 4 0.20 -9.41 -0.51
C GLN A 4 1.70 -9.72 -0.50
N LEU A 5 2.36 -9.60 0.66
CA LEU A 5 3.76 -9.96 0.81
C LEU A 5 3.98 -11.47 0.63
N ARG A 6 3.07 -12.31 1.14
CA ARG A 6 3.11 -13.76 0.92
C ARG A 6 2.99 -14.11 -0.57
N TYR A 7 2.04 -13.51 -1.29
CA TYR A 7 1.88 -13.72 -2.73
C TYR A 7 3.08 -13.21 -3.52
N PHE A 8 3.69 -12.10 -3.11
CA PHE A 8 4.93 -11.62 -3.72
C PHE A 8 6.10 -12.60 -3.50
N GLY A 9 6.21 -13.19 -2.31
CA GLY A 9 7.19 -14.25 -2.05
C GLY A 9 6.93 -15.51 -2.89
N GLU A 10 5.67 -15.93 -3.03
CA GLU A 10 5.26 -17.02 -3.93
C GLU A 10 5.62 -16.74 -5.39
N TYR A 11 5.39 -15.51 -5.85
CA TYR A 11 5.80 -15.06 -7.19
C TYR A 11 7.30 -15.17 -7.37
N GLN A 12 8.11 -14.68 -6.42
CA GLN A 12 9.57 -14.80 -6.50
C GLN A 12 10.04 -16.26 -6.58
N ARG A 13 9.41 -17.18 -5.82
CA ARG A 13 9.72 -18.62 -5.92
C ARG A 13 9.42 -19.18 -7.31
N LYS A 14 8.25 -18.85 -7.87
CA LYS A 14 7.87 -19.27 -9.22
C LYS A 14 8.82 -18.70 -10.27
N LEU A 15 9.23 -17.44 -10.11
CA LEU A 15 10.15 -16.78 -11.01
C LEU A 15 11.54 -17.44 -11.00
N ARG A 16 12.06 -17.81 -9.82
CA ARG A 16 13.33 -18.56 -9.70
C ARG A 16 13.26 -19.93 -10.39
N ALA A 17 12.15 -20.65 -10.20
CA ALA A 17 11.94 -21.95 -10.86
C ALA A 17 11.86 -21.83 -12.39
N PHE A 18 11.37 -20.71 -12.91
CA PHE A 18 11.22 -20.47 -14.35
C PHE A 18 12.48 -19.89 -15.02
N ALA A 19 13.09 -18.86 -14.43
CA ALA A 19 14.18 -18.08 -15.02
C ALA A 19 15.57 -18.38 -14.43
N GLY A 20 15.64 -19.17 -13.37
CA GLY A 20 16.87 -19.38 -12.59
C GLY A 20 17.08 -18.31 -11.51
N GLU A 21 17.84 -18.67 -10.48
CA GLU A 21 18.07 -17.84 -9.28
C GLU A 21 18.64 -16.46 -9.61
N GLU A 22 19.73 -16.40 -10.38
CA GLU A 22 20.45 -15.16 -10.67
C GLU A 22 19.61 -14.17 -11.49
N GLN A 23 18.91 -14.67 -12.51
CA GLN A 23 18.08 -13.84 -13.37
C GLN A 23 16.81 -13.36 -12.64
N ALA A 24 16.19 -14.22 -11.84
CA ALA A 24 15.05 -13.83 -11.01
C ALA A 24 15.44 -12.74 -10.01
N ALA A 25 16.62 -12.86 -9.37
CA ALA A 25 17.13 -11.84 -8.45
C ALA A 25 17.35 -10.50 -9.16
N ARG A 26 18.00 -10.51 -10.34
CA ARG A 26 18.18 -9.30 -11.16
C ARG A 26 16.84 -8.63 -11.49
N LEU A 27 15.87 -9.39 -12.00
CA LEU A 27 14.56 -8.87 -12.37
C LEU A 27 13.82 -8.22 -11.20
N VAL A 28 13.79 -8.90 -10.05
CA VAL A 28 13.11 -8.38 -8.85
C VAL A 28 13.84 -7.15 -8.32
N SER A 29 15.18 -7.16 -8.28
CA SER A 29 15.97 -6.02 -7.80
C SER A 29 15.89 -4.78 -8.69
N GLY A 30 15.69 -4.97 -9.99
CA GLY A 30 15.52 -3.87 -10.96
C GLY A 30 14.07 -3.43 -11.16
N ALA A 31 13.10 -4.07 -10.47
CA ALA A 31 11.70 -3.76 -10.65
C ALA A 31 11.30 -2.47 -9.92
N LEU A 32 10.43 -1.68 -10.54
CA LEU A 32 9.67 -0.65 -9.85
C LEU A 32 8.56 -1.31 -9.04
N VAL A 33 8.60 -1.18 -7.71
CA VAL A 33 7.55 -1.68 -6.81
C VAL A 33 6.73 -0.51 -6.28
N LEU A 34 5.42 -0.54 -6.53
CA LEU A 34 4.47 0.44 -6.01
C LEU A 34 3.63 -0.18 -4.91
N VAL A 35 3.60 0.47 -3.75
CA VAL A 35 2.69 0.15 -2.65
C VAL A 35 1.66 1.28 -2.55
N THR A 36 0.39 0.96 -2.79
CA THR A 36 -0.72 1.89 -2.63
C THR A 36 -1.55 1.51 -1.40
N LEU A 37 -1.79 2.47 -0.52
CA LEU A 37 -2.53 2.25 0.73
C LEU A 37 -3.54 3.39 0.90
N GLY A 38 -4.77 3.01 1.27
CA GLY A 38 -5.89 3.85 1.67
C GLY A 38 -6.23 5.08 0.81
N GLY A 39 -6.08 4.98 -0.51
CA GLY A 39 -6.64 5.96 -1.45
C GLY A 39 -8.16 6.13 -1.28
N ASN A 40 -8.87 5.02 -1.03
CA ASN A 40 -10.31 5.06 -0.73
C ASN A 40 -10.59 5.66 0.65
N ASP A 41 -9.76 5.39 1.65
CA ASP A 41 -9.97 5.88 3.02
C ASP A 41 -9.92 7.41 3.09
N PHE A 42 -9.04 8.03 2.32
CA PHE A 42 -8.94 9.49 2.25
C PHE A 42 -10.23 10.13 1.72
N VAL A 43 -10.72 9.65 0.57
CA VAL A 43 -11.90 10.23 -0.09
C VAL A 43 -13.19 9.83 0.61
N ASN A 44 -13.36 8.54 0.92
CA ASN A 44 -14.62 8.01 1.42
C ASN A 44 -14.94 8.51 2.83
N ASN A 45 -13.94 8.60 3.70
CA ASN A 45 -14.19 8.99 5.08
C ASN A 45 -14.26 10.51 5.26
N TYR A 46 -13.64 11.30 4.36
CA TYR A 46 -13.59 12.76 4.49
C TYR A 46 -14.58 13.49 3.57
N TYR A 47 -14.73 13.06 2.31
CA TYR A 47 -15.43 13.84 1.26
C TYR A 47 -16.71 13.20 0.73
N LEU A 48 -16.86 11.88 0.79
CA LEU A 48 -17.97 11.18 0.13
C LEU A 48 -19.36 11.58 0.66
N VAL A 49 -19.45 11.93 1.95
CA VAL A 49 -20.70 12.38 2.58
C VAL A 49 -20.51 13.78 3.15
N PRO A 50 -21.40 14.75 2.87
CA PRO A 50 -21.34 16.06 3.49
C PRO A 50 -21.30 15.97 5.01
N MET A 51 -20.40 16.74 5.63
CA MET A 51 -20.23 16.76 7.09
C MET A 51 -19.96 15.35 7.67
N SER A 52 -19.15 14.54 6.98
CA SER A 52 -18.67 13.24 7.48
C SER A 52 -18.06 13.34 8.88
N MET A 53 -18.03 12.23 9.62
CA MET A 53 -17.40 12.20 10.95
C MET A 53 -15.95 12.70 10.92
N ARG A 54 -15.16 12.36 9.89
CA ARG A 54 -13.76 12.81 9.79
C ARG A 54 -13.62 14.29 9.46
N SER A 55 -14.48 14.83 8.59
CA SER A 55 -14.46 16.27 8.27
C SER A 55 -14.91 17.16 9.44
N ARG A 56 -15.72 16.62 10.36
CA ARG A 56 -16.05 17.29 11.63
C ARG A 56 -14.95 17.15 12.69
N GLN A 57 -14.23 16.03 12.68
CA GLN A 57 -13.20 15.73 13.67
C GLN A 57 -11.86 16.42 13.37
N TYR A 58 -11.52 16.57 12.10
CA TYR A 58 -10.23 17.09 11.67
C TYR A 58 -10.40 18.12 10.57
N ALA A 59 -9.61 19.19 10.61
CA ALA A 59 -9.33 19.96 9.41
C ALA A 59 -8.51 19.11 8.43
N LEU A 60 -8.61 19.42 7.13
CA LEU A 60 -7.99 18.61 6.09
C LEU A 60 -6.48 18.36 6.30
N PRO A 61 -5.66 19.38 6.65
CA PRO A 61 -4.23 19.15 6.88
C PRO A 61 -3.95 18.17 8.04
N ASP A 62 -4.78 18.19 9.08
CA ASP A 62 -4.66 17.28 10.22
C ASP A 62 -5.09 15.86 9.86
N TYR A 63 -6.13 15.73 9.03
CA TYR A 63 -6.59 14.43 8.56
C TYR A 63 -5.55 13.73 7.68
N VAL A 64 -4.88 14.48 6.80
CA VAL A 64 -3.75 13.96 6.00
C VAL A 64 -2.66 13.42 6.93
N ARG A 65 -2.25 14.19 7.95
CA ARG A 65 -1.24 13.76 8.93
C ARG A 65 -1.68 12.51 9.69
N PHE A 66 -2.95 12.45 10.10
CA PHE A 66 -3.52 11.31 10.78
C PHE A 66 -3.44 10.04 9.91
N ILE A 67 -3.91 10.08 8.67
CA ILE A 67 -3.86 8.92 7.75
C ILE A 67 -2.42 8.45 7.55
N VAL A 68 -1.48 9.38 7.28
CA VAL A 68 -0.07 9.02 7.09
C VAL A 68 0.51 8.34 8.33
N SER A 69 0.09 8.76 9.53
CA SER A 69 0.53 8.12 10.78
C SER A 69 0.00 6.69 10.93
N GLU A 70 -1.21 6.39 10.43
CA GLU A 70 -1.78 5.05 10.48
C GLU A 70 -1.04 4.07 9.55
N TYR A 71 -0.51 4.55 8.43
CA TYR A 71 0.31 3.71 7.54
C TYR A 71 1.66 3.32 8.13
N ARG A 72 2.17 4.03 9.14
CA ARG A 72 3.40 3.62 9.84
C ARG A 72 3.25 2.35 10.68
N LYS A 73 2.01 1.92 10.95
CA LYS A 73 1.72 0.74 11.77
C LYS A 73 1.72 -0.57 10.96
N ILE A 74 1.82 -0.48 9.64
CA ILE A 74 1.76 -1.59 8.68
C ILE A 74 3.18 -1.91 8.21
#